data_AF-A0A8B6H079-F1
#
_entry.id   AF-A0A8B6H079-F1
#
_cell.length_a   1.000
_cell.length_b   1.000
_cell.length_c   1.000
_cell.angle_alpha   90.00
_cell.angle_beta   90.00
_cell.angle_gamma   90.00
#
_symmetry.space_group_name_H-M   'P 1'
#
loop_
_entity.id
_entity.type
_entity.pdbx_description
1 polymer ?
#
loop_
_entity_poly.entity_id
_entity_poly.type
_entity_poly.pdbx_seq_one_letter_code
_entity_poly.pdbx_strand_id
1 'polypeptide(L)'
;MEGIQSIIWVSLFLLLNVITVNCRLNTTDPCNPVLFSKRPERNVDILDDCSNGTVSWHYPMAFLNIFFTATVQEYEVCIGHIADKAVRKIYEIIDGVIEELPLPAKGEEICTLPTTKNVTMRIVGPRKFTTYTAYIPYFIYDMS
;
A
#
# COMPACT_ATOMS: atom_id res chain seq x y z
N MET A 1 -64.42 -4.31 -5.69
CA MET A 1 -63.24 -3.43 -5.87
C MET A 1 -62.27 -3.70 -4.73
N GLU A 2 -61.53 -4.81 -4.78
CA GLU A 2 -60.59 -5.21 -3.70
C GLU A 2 -59.27 -5.81 -4.26
N GLY A 3 -58.98 -5.59 -5.54
CA GLY A 3 -57.88 -6.30 -6.23
C GLY A 3 -56.61 -5.48 -6.49
N ILE A 4 -56.57 -4.18 -6.14
CA ILE A 4 -55.49 -3.28 -6.59
C ILE A 4 -54.50 -2.93 -5.46
N GLN A 5 -54.87 -3.11 -4.19
CA GLN A 5 -54.02 -2.73 -3.06
C GLN A 5 -52.85 -3.70 -2.78
N SER A 6 -52.94 -4.97 -3.21
CA SER A 6 -51.88 -5.97 -2.95
C SER A 6 -50.68 -5.88 -3.88
N ILE A 7 -50.81 -5.28 -5.06
CA ILE A 7 -49.72 -5.25 -6.07
C ILE A 7 -48.65 -4.20 -5.70
N ILE A 8 -49.05 -3.11 -5.03
CA ILE A 8 -48.16 -1.98 -4.70
C ILE A 8 -47.12 -2.37 -3.62
N TRP A 9 -47.48 -3.26 -2.69
CA TRP A 9 -46.58 -3.67 -1.60
C TRP A 9 -45.46 -4.62 -2.04
N VAL A 10 -45.72 -5.48 -3.03
CA VAL A 10 -44.72 -6.42 -3.53
C VAL A 10 -43.64 -5.72 -4.37
N SER A 11 -44.02 -4.68 -5.11
CA SER A 11 -43.06 -3.86 -5.88
C SER A 11 -42.16 -2.99 -4.99
N LEU A 12 -42.66 -2.53 -3.84
CA LEU A 12 -41.85 -1.74 -2.90
C LEU A 12 -40.80 -2.60 -2.18
N PHE A 13 -41.12 -3.87 -1.88
CA PHE A 13 -40.17 -4.81 -1.25
C PHE A 13 -39.08 -5.32 -2.19
N LEU A 14 -39.32 -5.35 -3.51
CA LEU A 14 -38.32 -5.71 -4.51
C LEU A 14 -37.33 -4.56 -4.79
N LEU A 15 -37.72 -3.30 -4.59
CA LEU A 15 -36.81 -2.15 -4.76
C LEU A 15 -35.89 -1.92 -3.56
N LEU A 16 -36.28 -2.36 -2.36
CA LEU A 16 -35.47 -2.21 -1.14
C LEU A 16 -34.34 -3.24 -1.01
N ASN A 17 -34.34 -4.33 -1.78
CA ASN A 17 -33.25 -5.32 -1.79
C ASN A 17 -32.16 -5.03 -2.84
N VAL A 18 -32.32 -3.99 -3.67
CA VAL A 18 -31.35 -3.65 -4.73
C VAL A 18 -30.27 -2.67 -4.24
N ILE A 19 -30.41 -2.10 -3.04
CA ILE A 19 -29.44 -1.13 -2.49
C ILE A 19 -28.80 -1.65 -1.20
N THR A 20 -28.43 -2.93 -1.17
CA THR A 20 -27.21 -3.31 -0.42
C THR A 20 -26.08 -3.36 -1.43
N VAL A 21 -25.69 -2.19 -1.92
CA VAL A 21 -24.35 -2.01 -2.48
C VAL A 21 -23.43 -2.34 -1.32
N ASN A 22 -22.90 -3.57 -1.33
CA ASN A 22 -21.76 -3.94 -0.54
C ASN A 22 -20.65 -2.95 -0.92
N CYS A 23 -20.53 -1.85 -0.18
CA CYS A 23 -19.30 -1.08 -0.09
C CYS A 23 -18.25 -1.96 0.61
N ARG A 24 -17.89 -3.08 -0.02
CA ARG A 24 -16.58 -3.66 0.18
C ARG A 24 -15.64 -2.62 -0.42
N LEU A 25 -14.96 -1.86 0.43
CA LEU A 25 -13.72 -1.20 0.05
C LEU A 25 -12.85 -2.32 -0.54
N ASN A 26 -12.88 -2.43 -1.86
CA ASN A 26 -12.09 -3.38 -2.60
C ASN A 26 -10.67 -2.82 -2.49
N THR A 27 -9.90 -3.33 -1.54
CA THR A 27 -8.46 -3.09 -1.40
C THR A 27 -7.69 -3.82 -2.52
N THR A 28 -8.24 -3.83 -3.74
CA THR A 28 -7.87 -4.75 -4.83
C THR A 28 -6.88 -4.18 -5.81
N ASP A 29 -6.39 -2.97 -5.60
CA ASP A 29 -5.28 -2.49 -6.39
C ASP A 29 -3.99 -3.01 -5.74
N PRO A 30 -3.33 -4.04 -6.33
CA PRO A 30 -2.08 -4.58 -5.79
C PRO A 30 -0.97 -3.53 -5.75
N CYS A 31 -1.09 -2.46 -6.56
CA CYS A 31 -0.13 -1.37 -6.60
C CYS A 31 -0.42 -0.29 -5.55
N ASN A 32 -1.61 -0.30 -4.93
CA ASN A 32 -1.97 0.66 -3.88
C ASN A 32 -2.46 -0.05 -2.61
N PRO A 33 -1.60 -0.89 -1.98
CA PRO A 33 -2.02 -1.70 -0.86
C PRO A 33 -2.32 -0.82 0.36
N VAL A 34 -3.45 -1.13 1.02
CA VAL A 34 -3.89 -0.43 2.23
C VAL A 34 -3.77 -1.36 3.43
N LEU A 35 -2.96 -0.96 4.40
CA LEU A 35 -2.62 -1.76 5.58
C LEU A 35 -3.29 -1.19 6.82
N PHE A 36 -4.27 -1.93 7.35
CA PHE A 36 -4.92 -1.64 8.64
C PHE A 36 -4.50 -2.66 9.69
N SER A 37 -3.64 -2.29 10.64
CA SER A 37 -3.52 -3.08 11.88
C SER A 37 -2.76 -2.30 12.96
N LYS A 38 -2.88 -2.76 14.21
CA LYS A 38 -2.20 -2.20 15.39
C LYS A 38 -0.92 -2.96 15.79
N ARG A 39 -0.53 -4.01 15.04
CA ARG A 39 0.67 -4.80 15.36
C ARG A 39 1.96 -4.07 14.94
N PRO A 40 3.11 -4.35 15.56
CA PRO A 40 4.37 -3.61 15.33
C PRO A 40 5.10 -3.94 14.02
N GLU A 41 4.84 -5.10 13.41
CA GLU A 41 5.50 -5.51 12.17
C GLU A 41 4.47 -5.77 11.07
N ARG A 42 4.77 -5.29 9.86
CA ARG A 42 3.98 -5.49 8.65
C ARG A 42 4.86 -5.88 7.48
N ASN A 43 4.27 -6.71 6.64
CA ASN A 43 4.81 -7.13 5.36
C ASN A 43 3.77 -6.77 4.31
N VAL A 44 4.23 -6.21 3.20
CA VAL A 44 3.40 -5.98 2.02
C VAL A 44 4.20 -6.35 0.80
N ASP A 45 3.58 -7.14 -0.08
CA ASP A 45 4.18 -7.59 -1.32
C ASP A 45 3.66 -6.69 -2.45
N ILE A 46 4.59 -6.13 -3.22
CA ILE A 46 4.31 -5.40 -4.46
C ILE A 46 4.55 -6.36 -5.61
N LEU A 47 3.51 -6.59 -6.41
CA LEU A 47 3.55 -7.47 -7.55
C LEU A 47 4.38 -6.87 -8.69
N ASP A 48 4.88 -7.76 -9.55
CA ASP A 48 5.78 -7.46 -10.67
C ASP A 48 5.13 -6.68 -11.81
N ASP A 49 3.79 -6.57 -11.82
CA ASP A 49 3.02 -5.78 -12.78
C ASP A 49 2.89 -4.28 -12.39
N CYS A 50 3.36 -3.91 -11.19
CA CYS A 50 3.30 -2.54 -10.70
C CYS A 50 4.56 -1.73 -11.07
N SER A 51 4.42 -0.72 -11.92
CA SER A 51 5.50 0.24 -12.19
C SER A 51 5.55 1.41 -11.19
N ASN A 52 4.44 1.71 -10.51
CA ASN A 52 4.38 2.69 -9.44
C ASN A 52 3.15 2.46 -8.56
N GLY A 53 3.13 3.13 -7.42
CA GLY A 53 1.98 3.05 -6.53
C GLY A 53 2.21 3.75 -5.20
N THR A 54 1.31 3.49 -4.25
CA THR A 54 1.40 4.06 -2.90
C THR A 54 0.96 3.05 -1.85
N VAL A 55 1.85 2.74 -0.93
CA VAL A 55 1.50 1.96 0.26
C VAL A 55 0.84 2.89 1.29
N SER A 56 -0.40 2.59 1.64
CA SER A 56 -1.15 3.32 2.67
C SER A 56 -1.03 2.58 4.01
N TRP A 57 -0.18 3.09 4.91
CA TRP A 57 0.09 2.47 6.20
C TRP A 57 -0.71 3.15 7.32
N HIS A 58 -1.85 2.56 7.71
CA HIS A 58 -2.66 3.07 8.81
C HIS A 58 -2.10 2.65 10.18
N TYR A 59 -2.16 3.58 11.13
CA TYR A 59 -1.61 3.45 12.48
C TYR A 59 -0.13 3.03 12.50
N PRO A 60 0.75 3.78 11.81
CA PRO A 60 2.14 3.38 11.65
C PRO A 60 2.86 3.31 13.00
N MET A 61 3.48 2.15 13.26
CA MET A 61 4.26 1.87 14.46
C MET A 61 5.37 0.88 14.15
N ALA A 62 6.53 1.05 14.79
CA ALA A 62 7.71 0.20 14.63
C ALA A 62 8.19 0.12 13.16
N PHE A 63 7.89 -0.93 12.40
CA PHE A 63 8.38 -1.02 11.02
C PHE A 63 7.41 -1.71 10.05
N LEU A 64 7.54 -1.33 8.78
CA LEU A 64 6.87 -1.90 7.63
C LEU A 64 7.95 -2.39 6.65
N ASN A 65 7.86 -3.65 6.25
CA ASN A 65 8.65 -4.20 5.15
C ASN A 65 7.79 -4.19 3.88
N ILE A 66 8.33 -3.61 2.81
CA ILE A 66 7.75 -3.61 1.47
C ILE A 66 8.64 -4.51 0.61
N PHE A 67 8.09 -5.61 0.12
CA PHE A 67 8.79 -6.58 -0.72
C PHE A 67 8.49 -6.26 -2.18
N PHE A 68 9.54 -6.02 -2.94
CA PHE A 68 9.47 -5.83 -4.38
C PHE A 68 10.03 -7.06 -5.06
N THR A 69 9.28 -7.61 -6.01
CA THR A 69 9.72 -8.72 -6.86
C THR A 69 9.66 -8.26 -8.31
N ALA A 70 10.78 -8.35 -9.02
CA ALA A 70 10.85 -8.02 -10.44
C ALA A 70 10.99 -9.26 -11.31
N THR A 71 10.34 -9.26 -12.46
CA THR A 71 10.52 -10.29 -13.50
C THR A 71 11.73 -10.02 -14.37
N VAL A 72 12.02 -8.75 -14.60
CA VAL A 72 13.15 -8.24 -15.41
C VAL A 72 14.49 -8.44 -14.70
N GLN A 73 15.58 -8.39 -15.47
CA GLN A 73 16.92 -8.71 -14.99
C GLN A 73 17.61 -7.51 -14.33
N GLU A 74 17.35 -6.30 -14.83
CA GLU A 74 17.89 -5.04 -14.32
C GLU A 74 16.72 -4.08 -14.07
N TYR A 75 16.55 -3.67 -12.82
CA TYR A 75 15.50 -2.74 -12.41
C TYR A 75 16.00 -1.86 -11.27
N GLU A 76 15.33 -0.73 -11.11
CA GLU A 76 15.56 0.20 -10.02
C GLU A 76 14.26 0.35 -9.22
N VAL A 77 14.35 0.33 -7.89
CA VAL A 77 13.21 0.57 -6.99
C VAL A 77 13.45 1.86 -6.24
N CYS A 78 12.48 2.76 -6.29
CA CYS A 78 12.55 4.05 -5.64
C CYS A 78 11.42 4.25 -4.64
N ILE A 79 11.75 4.91 -3.52
CA ILE A 79 10.78 5.43 -2.56
C ILE A 79 10.71 6.94 -2.74
N GLY A 80 9.50 7.45 -3.00
CA GLY A 80 9.24 8.87 -3.12
C GLY A 80 9.11 9.57 -1.76
N HIS A 81 9.05 10.89 -1.80
CA HIS A 81 8.83 11.73 -0.62
C HIS A 81 7.65 11.27 0.25
N ILE A 82 7.95 10.89 1.48
CA ILE A 82 6.96 10.55 2.52
C ILE A 82 6.64 11.83 3.29
N ALA A 83 5.45 12.40 3.07
CA ALA A 83 5.04 13.64 3.73
C ALA A 83 4.89 13.51 5.26
N ASP A 84 4.75 12.29 5.76
CA ASP A 84 4.61 12.02 7.19
C ASP A 84 5.96 12.04 7.91
N LYS A 85 6.13 13.02 8.79
CA LYS A 85 7.36 13.21 9.60
C LYS A 85 7.58 12.12 10.65
N ALA A 86 6.63 11.22 10.85
CA ALA A 86 6.76 10.11 11.80
C ALA A 86 7.66 8.98 11.27
N VAL A 87 7.87 8.90 9.95
CA VAL A 87 8.87 8.00 9.37
C VAL A 87 10.26 8.52 9.69
N ARG A 88 11.08 7.65 10.27
CA ARG A 88 12.37 8.02 10.83
C ARG A 88 13.53 7.59 9.97
N LYS A 89 13.41 6.42 9.33
CA LYS A 89 14.48 5.77 8.58
C LYS A 89 13.90 4.89 7.49
N ILE A 90 14.68 4.71 6.43
CA ILE A 90 14.45 3.74 5.38
C ILE A 90 15.70 2.86 5.33
N TYR A 91 15.49 1.56 5.21
CA TYR A 91 16.57 0.61 4.95
C TYR A 91 16.25 -0.15 3.68
N GLU A 92 17.28 -0.36 2.85
CA GLU A 92 17.24 -1.43 1.87
C GLU A 92 17.78 -2.71 2.49
N ILE A 93 17.21 -3.83 2.06
CA ILE A 93 17.66 -5.16 2.44
C ILE A 93 17.77 -6.00 1.16
N ILE A 94 19.01 -6.27 0.75
CA ILE A 94 19.35 -7.04 -0.45
C ILE A 94 20.28 -8.17 -0.01
N ASP A 95 19.91 -9.41 -0.30
CA ASP A 95 20.69 -10.61 0.05
C ASP A 95 21.12 -10.68 1.53
N GLY A 96 20.30 -10.11 2.43
CA GLY A 96 20.57 -10.06 3.86
C GLY A 96 21.51 -8.93 4.31
N VAL A 97 22.08 -8.16 3.38
CA VAL A 97 22.78 -6.91 3.67
C VAL A 97 21.75 -5.83 3.95
N ILE A 98 21.96 -5.07 5.04
CA ILE A 98 21.06 -4.00 5.46
C ILE A 98 21.82 -2.68 5.34
N GLU A 99 21.32 -1.77 4.52
CA GLU A 99 21.88 -0.44 4.34
C GLU A 99 20.84 0.64 4.65
N GLU A 100 21.25 1.69 5.36
CA GLU A 100 20.37 2.82 5.70
C GLU A 100 20.37 3.81 4.54
N LEU A 101 19.19 4.07 3.99
CA LEU A 101 19.01 5.06 2.94
C LEU A 101 18.62 6.41 3.55
N PRO A 102 19.00 7.54 2.91
CA PRO A 102 18.49 8.84 3.30
C PRO A 102 16.97 8.90 3.13
N LEU A 103 16.31 9.78 3.89
CA LEU A 103 14.89 10.06 3.67
C LEU A 103 14.75 10.97 2.43
N PRO A 104 13.85 10.65 1.47
CA PRO A 104 13.63 11.49 0.29
C PRO A 104 13.11 12.87 0.70
N ALA A 105 13.74 13.94 0.19
CA ALA A 105 13.21 15.29 0.36
C ALA A 105 12.01 15.53 -0.56
N LYS A 106 11.33 16.67 -0.40
CA LYS A 106 10.14 16.98 -1.19
C LYS A 106 10.48 17.08 -2.68
N GLY A 107 9.86 16.23 -3.48
CA GLY A 107 10.09 16.15 -4.92
C GLY A 107 11.29 15.28 -5.31
N GLU A 108 11.90 14.59 -4.34
CA GLU A 108 12.97 13.63 -4.58
C GLU A 108 12.48 12.19 -4.41
N GLU A 109 13.21 11.29 -5.05
CA GLU A 109 13.11 9.84 -4.95
C GLU A 109 14.46 9.32 -4.46
N ILE A 110 14.43 8.31 -3.59
CA ILE A 110 15.64 7.57 -3.21
C ILE A 110 15.52 6.17 -3.74
N CYS A 111 16.50 5.80 -4.55
CA CYS A 111 16.48 4.61 -5.36
C CYS A 111 17.54 3.60 -4.90
N THR A 112 17.23 2.34 -5.16
CA THR A 112 18.14 1.22 -5.02
C THR A 112 18.16 0.43 -6.32
N LEU A 113 19.32 -0.14 -6.63
CA LEU A 113 19.58 -0.97 -7.80
C LEU A 113 19.84 -2.40 -7.31
N PRO A 114 18.80 -3.24 -7.17
CA PRO A 114 18.96 -4.57 -6.61
C PRO A 114 19.80 -5.46 -7.52
N THR A 115 20.79 -6.15 -6.95
CA THR A 115 21.56 -7.17 -7.67
C THR A 115 20.78 -8.47 -7.85
N THR A 116 19.60 -8.57 -7.25
CA THR A 116 18.72 -9.74 -7.32
C THR A 116 17.28 -9.33 -7.61
N LYS A 117 16.46 -10.32 -8.00
CA LYS A 117 15.04 -10.10 -8.34
C LYS A 117 14.18 -9.63 -7.18
N ASN A 118 14.70 -9.69 -5.96
CA ASN A 118 13.95 -9.37 -4.75
C ASN A 118 14.70 -8.31 -3.95
N VAL A 119 14.01 -7.23 -3.61
CA VAL A 119 14.50 -6.24 -2.64
C VAL A 119 13.43 -5.97 -1.61
N THR A 120 13.86 -5.79 -0.35
CA THR A 120 12.96 -5.35 0.72
C THR A 120 13.31 -3.93 1.13
N MET A 121 12.34 -3.04 1.06
CA MET A 121 12.45 -1.70 1.65
C MET A 121 11.79 -1.71 3.02
N ARG A 122 12.57 -1.50 4.08
CA ARG A 122 12.06 -1.40 5.45
C ARG A 122 11.90 0.07 5.85
N ILE A 123 10.66 0.45 6.08
CA ILE A 123 10.27 1.78 6.55
C ILE A 123 10.11 1.74 8.07
N VAL A 124 10.89 2.55 8.79
CA VAL A 124 10.82 2.63 10.25
C VAL A 124 9.90 3.78 10.65
N GLY A 125 8.76 3.42 11.23
CA GLY A 125 7.80 4.35 11.80
C GLY A 125 8.13 4.78 13.24
N PRO A 126 7.20 5.45 13.92
CA PRO A 126 7.40 5.91 15.28
C PRO A 126 7.29 4.74 16.28
N ARG A 127 7.93 4.88 17.46
CA ARG A 127 7.85 3.87 18.54
C ARG A 127 6.47 3.82 19.22
N LYS A 128 5.71 4.90 19.11
CA LYS A 128 4.34 5.07 19.61
C LYS A 128 3.52 5.69 18.49
N PHE A 129 2.24 5.40 18.42
CA PHE A 129 1.35 6.01 17.44
C PHE A 129 1.38 7.54 17.54
N THR A 130 1.63 8.23 16.42
CA THR A 130 1.67 9.71 16.34
C THR A 130 0.79 10.28 15.23
N THR A 131 0.42 9.48 14.23
CA THR A 131 -0.25 9.90 13.00
C THR A 131 -1.21 8.80 12.56
N TYR A 132 -2.31 9.16 11.91
CA TYR A 132 -3.33 8.20 11.51
C TYR A 132 -2.90 7.32 10.33
N THR A 133 -2.20 7.90 9.35
CA THR A 133 -1.78 7.21 8.12
C THR A 133 -0.51 7.83 7.57
N ALA A 134 0.44 6.98 7.18
CA ALA A 134 1.56 7.36 6.32
C ALA A 134 1.33 6.85 4.90
N TYR A 135 1.60 7.70 3.91
CA TYR A 135 1.56 7.33 2.49
C TYR A 135 3.00 7.23 1.99
N ILE A 136 3.34 6.09 1.39
CA ILE A 136 4.69 5.77 0.94
C ILE A 136 4.61 5.54 -0.57
N PRO A 137 4.87 6.57 -1.38
CA PRO A 137 4.95 6.42 -2.84
C PRO A 137 6.15 5.55 -3.20
N TYR A 138 5.99 4.71 -4.22
CA TYR A 138 7.09 3.93 -4.78
C TYR A 138 7.04 3.91 -6.30
N PHE A 139 8.19 3.65 -6.91
CA PHE A 139 8.38 3.56 -8.35
C PHE A 139 9.30 2.39 -8.66
N ILE A 140 9.04 1.70 -9.77
CA ILE A 140 9.85 0.60 -10.29
C ILE A 140 10.17 0.94 -11.75
N TYR A 141 11.46 1.11 -12.04
CA TYR A 141 11.95 1.40 -13.38
C TYR A 141 12.60 0.15 -13.97
N ASP A 142 12.16 -0.25 -15.16
CA ASP A 142 12.85 -1.25 -15.97
C ASP A 142 14.06 -0.60 -16.64
N MET A 143 15.24 -1.18 -16.44
CA MET A 143 16.53 -0.65 -16.92
C MET A 143 17.08 -1.42 -18.12
N SER A 144 16.33 -2.40 -18.63
CA SER A 144 16.74 -3.26 -19.75
C SER A 144 16.58 -2.66 -21.16
#